data_AF-A0A7S1PV72-F1
#
_entry.id   AF-A0A7S1PV72-F1
#
_cell.length_a   1.000
_cell.length_b   1.000
_cell.length_c   1.000
_cell.angle_alpha   90.00
_cell.angle_beta   90.00
_cell.angle_gamma   90.00
#
_symmetry.space_group_name_H-M   'P 1'
#
loop_
_entity.id
_entity.type
_entity.pdbx_description
1 polymer ?
#
loop_
_entity_poly.entity_id
_entity_poly.type
_entity_poly.pdbx_seq_one_letter_code
_entity_poly.pdbx_strand_id
1 'polypeptide(L)'
;ASRARRGTKSAFHSRHMVPAGGSATVRVRLARDPADPSAPFADFQAVLEARRGEADEFYDILQAEIGDPEHRRIQRQALAGMLWTKQFYYYDIRTFFEGDPACPKPPEARRAIRNSDWDHMCNMDIISMPDKWEFPWYATWDLAFHCIPLALVDAHFAKGQLLLVTREWYMHPNGQLPAFEWNFSDVNPPVHAWASWRVFQMDRKQRGGEGDLGFLEEVFHKLMINFTWWVNRKDAEGRNIFQGGFLGLDNIGVFDRGGELPTGGFINQSDGTSWMAFFSLCLMRIALELALHNPVYESVAAKFFEHFLHIARAMTLLNSGLGLWDEKDEFYYDVLTMPDGDRVPLRVRSMVGLIPLFAVEVLEPSILEKLPRFAARAQWLFEHREDLSRLVSRFRVPGHGERRLLSLLRGHRMKCLL
;
A
#
# COMPACT_ATOMS: atom_id res chain seq x y z
N ALA A 1 6.20 -50.77 -6.30
CA ALA A 1 7.47 -50.04 -6.47
C ALA A 1 7.96 -49.55 -5.11
N SER A 2 9.09 -50.08 -4.64
CA SER A 2 9.74 -49.63 -3.40
C SER A 2 10.16 -48.16 -3.58
N ARG A 3 9.50 -47.23 -2.88
CA ARG A 3 9.92 -45.82 -2.84
C ARG A 3 11.28 -45.75 -2.17
N ALA A 4 12.33 -45.44 -2.92
CA ALA A 4 13.61 -45.06 -2.33
C ALA A 4 13.34 -43.93 -1.30
N ARG A 5 13.83 -44.07 -0.06
CA ARG A 5 13.69 -43.05 0.99
C ARG A 5 14.64 -41.87 0.77
N ARG A 6 14.58 -41.26 -0.42
CA ARG A 6 15.40 -40.11 -0.83
C ARG A 6 14.47 -39.04 -1.40
N GLY A 7 14.64 -37.79 -0.98
CA GLY A 7 13.85 -36.66 -1.42
C GLY A 7 14.29 -35.36 -0.75
N THR A 8 13.89 -34.23 -1.31
CA THR A 8 14.17 -32.88 -0.79
C THR A 8 13.15 -32.40 0.24
N LYS A 9 12.10 -33.18 0.49
CA LYS A 9 11.03 -32.90 1.45
C LYS A 9 10.83 -34.09 2.38
N SER A 10 10.66 -33.82 3.67
CA SER A 10 10.24 -34.77 4.68
C SER A 10 8.98 -34.26 5.37
N ALA A 11 8.12 -35.18 5.80
CA ALA A 11 6.93 -34.84 6.54
C ALA A 11 6.71 -35.88 7.65
N PHE A 12 6.29 -35.40 8.82
CA PHE A 12 5.78 -36.27 9.87
C PHE A 12 4.33 -36.64 9.54
N HIS A 13 4.04 -37.93 9.38
CA HIS A 13 2.69 -38.43 9.11
C HIS A 13 2.15 -39.19 10.31
N SER A 14 1.09 -38.66 10.91
CA SER A 14 0.36 -39.33 12.00
C SER A 14 -1.13 -39.41 11.66
N ARG A 15 -1.75 -40.55 11.94
CA ARG A 15 -3.16 -40.81 11.65
C ARG A 15 -3.91 -41.00 12.97
N HIS A 16 -4.97 -40.23 13.16
CA HIS A 16 -5.82 -40.26 14.34
C HIS A 16 -7.27 -40.43 13.92
N MET A 17 -8.07 -41.16 14.71
CA MET A 17 -9.52 -41.21 14.57
C MET A 17 -10.11 -40.40 15.72
N VAL A 18 -10.68 -39.23 15.41
CA VAL A 18 -11.26 -38.32 16.40
C VAL A 18 -12.78 -38.42 16.30
N PRO A 19 -13.48 -38.91 17.35
CA PRO A 19 -14.94 -38.97 17.34
C PRO A 19 -15.56 -37.57 17.37
N ALA A 20 -16.85 -37.44 17.04
CA ALA A 20 -17.58 -36.17 17.12
C ALA A 20 -17.49 -35.59 18.55
N GLY A 21 -17.10 -34.32 18.66
CA GLY A 21 -16.85 -33.66 19.95
C GLY A 21 -15.56 -34.12 20.68
N GLY A 22 -14.80 -35.05 20.13
CA GLY A 22 -13.53 -35.50 20.68
C GLY A 22 -12.34 -34.62 20.27
N SER A 23 -11.20 -34.87 20.90
CA SER A 23 -9.93 -34.19 20.58
C SER A 23 -8.76 -35.17 20.59
N ALA A 24 -7.76 -34.95 19.74
CA ALA A 24 -6.46 -35.61 19.80
C ALA A 24 -5.36 -34.54 19.90
N THR A 25 -4.32 -34.80 20.68
CA THR A 25 -3.18 -33.88 20.85
C THR A 25 -1.90 -34.54 20.40
N VAL A 26 -1.18 -33.87 19.50
CA VAL A 26 0.15 -34.29 19.04
C VAL A 26 1.15 -33.24 19.50
N ARG A 27 2.19 -33.67 20.21
CA ARG A 27 3.29 -32.80 20.64
C ARG A 27 4.46 -33.00 19.67
N VAL A 28 4.89 -31.92 19.05
CA VAL A 28 6.00 -31.92 18.08
C VAL A 28 7.02 -30.85 18.49
N ARG A 29 8.29 -31.16 18.28
CA ARG A 29 9.42 -30.24 18.51
C ARG A 29 10.39 -30.41 17.35
N LEU A 30 10.62 -29.34 16.60
CA LEU A 30 11.69 -29.29 15.60
C LEU A 30 12.95 -28.82 16.32
N ALA A 31 13.97 -29.66 16.37
CA ALA A 31 15.26 -29.34 16.99
C ALA A 31 16.38 -29.83 16.08
N ARG A 32 17.39 -28.98 15.85
CA ARG A 32 18.61 -29.37 15.12
C ARG A 32 19.48 -30.28 15.98
N ASP A 33 19.71 -29.88 17.23
CA ASP A 33 20.51 -30.59 18.22
C ASP A 33 19.80 -30.53 19.58
N PRO A 34 18.93 -31.51 19.93
CA PRO A 34 18.18 -31.48 21.19
C PRO A 34 19.12 -31.65 22.39
N ALA A 35 18.99 -30.76 23.38
CA ALA A 35 19.84 -30.77 24.59
C ALA A 35 19.74 -32.07 25.39
N ASP A 36 18.57 -32.71 25.40
CA ASP A 36 18.36 -34.06 25.95
C ASP A 36 17.41 -34.86 25.03
N PRO A 37 17.95 -35.75 24.18
CA PRO A 37 17.14 -36.63 23.33
C PRO A 37 16.29 -37.64 24.12
N SER A 38 16.63 -37.93 25.39
CA SER A 38 15.94 -38.92 26.21
C SER A 38 14.66 -38.38 26.84
N ALA A 39 14.57 -37.06 27.02
CA ALA A 39 13.40 -36.37 27.58
C ALA A 39 12.99 -35.13 26.75
N PRO A 40 12.69 -35.29 25.44
CA PRO A 40 12.54 -34.17 24.50
C PRO A 40 11.32 -33.28 24.75
N PHE A 41 10.46 -33.63 25.70
CA PHE A 41 9.24 -32.89 26.05
C PHE A 41 9.08 -32.64 27.56
N ALA A 42 10.14 -32.85 28.37
CA ALA A 42 10.07 -32.67 29.82
C ALA A 42 9.63 -31.26 30.24
N ASP A 43 10.03 -30.26 29.46
CA ASP A 43 9.74 -28.83 29.65
C ASP A 43 8.53 -28.34 28.84
N PHE A 44 7.84 -29.20 28.08
CA PHE A 44 6.84 -28.78 27.10
C PHE A 44 5.71 -27.94 27.71
N GLN A 45 5.15 -28.39 28.84
CA GLN A 45 4.05 -27.69 29.51
C GLN A 45 4.52 -26.35 30.08
N ALA A 46 5.68 -26.34 30.74
CA ALA A 46 6.27 -25.13 31.30
C ALA A 46 6.55 -24.08 30.21
N VAL A 47 7.05 -24.50 29.05
CA VAL A 47 7.27 -23.60 27.91
C VAL A 47 5.95 -23.03 27.38
N LEU A 48 4.90 -23.85 27.22
CA LEU A 48 3.60 -23.36 26.77
C LEU A 48 2.96 -22.38 27.76
N GLU A 49 3.04 -22.65 29.05
CA GLU A 49 2.54 -21.75 30.10
C GLU A 49 3.32 -20.44 30.14
N ALA A 50 4.66 -20.50 30.04
CA ALA A 50 5.50 -19.31 29.96
C ALA A 50 5.15 -18.43 28.75
N ARG A 51 5.04 -19.03 27.55
CA ARG A 51 4.67 -18.28 26.33
C ARG A 51 3.25 -17.69 26.39
N ARG A 52 2.31 -18.35 27.09
CA ARG A 52 0.97 -17.79 27.33
C ARG A 52 1.04 -16.59 28.26
N GLY A 53 1.75 -16.70 29.38
CA GLY A 53 1.94 -15.61 30.33
C GLY A 53 2.60 -14.39 29.69
N GLU A 54 3.69 -14.58 28.95
CA GLU A 54 4.37 -13.50 28.21
C GLU A 54 3.43 -12.83 27.19
N ALA A 55 2.61 -13.61 26.49
CA ALA A 55 1.63 -13.04 25.57
C ALA A 55 0.56 -12.24 26.31
N ASP A 56 0.05 -12.75 27.45
CA ASP A 56 -0.93 -12.05 28.27
C ASP A 56 -0.36 -10.71 28.79
N GLU A 57 0.85 -10.71 29.34
CA GLU A 57 1.57 -9.51 29.79
C GLU A 57 1.75 -8.49 28.65
N PHE A 58 2.15 -8.95 27.46
CA PHE A 58 2.30 -8.10 26.29
C PHE A 58 0.97 -7.44 25.88
N TYR A 59 -0.12 -8.23 25.83
CA TYR A 59 -1.44 -7.71 25.45
C TYR A 59 -2.04 -6.81 26.53
N ASP A 60 -1.76 -7.04 27.82
CA ASP A 60 -2.22 -6.16 28.90
C ASP A 60 -1.65 -4.74 28.76
N ILE A 61 -0.39 -4.61 28.32
CA ILE A 61 0.22 -3.31 28.01
C ILE A 61 -0.42 -2.69 26.76
N LEU A 62 -0.50 -3.47 25.66
CA LEU A 62 -1.05 -2.99 24.38
C LEU A 62 -2.52 -2.53 24.50
N GLN A 63 -3.29 -3.18 25.37
CA GLN A 63 -4.73 -3.00 25.53
C GLN A 63 -5.11 -2.16 26.76
N ALA A 64 -4.14 -1.47 27.38
CA ALA A 64 -4.35 -0.71 28.61
C ALA A 64 -5.51 0.30 28.52
N GLU A 65 -5.70 0.93 27.35
CA GLU A 65 -6.75 1.92 27.10
C GLU A 65 -8.11 1.30 26.68
N ILE A 66 -8.18 -0.01 26.47
CA ILE A 66 -9.42 -0.71 26.10
C ILE A 66 -10.09 -1.21 27.38
N GLY A 67 -11.11 -0.51 27.86
CA GLY A 67 -11.80 -0.88 29.11
C GLY A 67 -12.69 -2.12 29.01
N ASP A 68 -13.23 -2.42 27.83
CA ASP A 68 -14.15 -3.54 27.60
C ASP A 68 -13.39 -4.85 27.34
N PRO A 69 -13.56 -5.89 28.19
CA PRO A 69 -12.94 -7.21 27.99
C PRO A 69 -13.31 -7.89 26.67
N GLU A 70 -14.50 -7.62 26.11
CA GLU A 70 -14.90 -8.17 24.82
C GLU A 70 -14.11 -7.54 23.68
N HIS A 71 -13.97 -6.23 23.66
CA HIS A 71 -13.12 -5.53 22.68
C HIS A 71 -11.66 -5.98 22.75
N ARG A 72 -11.13 -6.22 23.96
CA ARG A 72 -9.79 -6.81 24.14
C ARG A 72 -9.65 -8.17 23.45
N ARG A 73 -10.64 -9.05 23.65
CA ARG A 73 -10.68 -10.37 23.01
C ARG A 73 -10.78 -10.27 21.48
N ILE A 74 -11.64 -9.40 20.96
CA ILE A 74 -11.81 -9.19 19.52
C ILE A 74 -10.51 -8.72 18.89
N GLN A 75 -9.87 -7.70 19.48
CA GLN A 75 -8.62 -7.16 18.94
C GLN A 75 -7.49 -8.20 18.97
N ARG A 76 -7.34 -8.97 20.06
CA ARG A 76 -6.33 -10.03 20.16
C ARG A 76 -6.54 -11.12 19.12
N GLN A 77 -7.80 -11.52 18.87
CA GLN A 77 -8.14 -12.49 17.82
C GLN A 77 -7.84 -11.94 16.42
N ALA A 78 -8.16 -10.68 16.15
CA ALA A 78 -7.86 -10.03 14.87
C ALA A 78 -6.35 -9.97 14.60
N LEU A 79 -5.56 -9.57 15.60
CA LEU A 79 -4.09 -9.54 15.51
C LEU A 79 -3.51 -10.94 15.37
N ALA A 80 -4.05 -11.94 16.09
CA ALA A 80 -3.66 -13.33 15.87
C ALA A 80 -3.94 -13.78 14.44
N GLY A 81 -5.08 -13.39 13.85
CA GLY A 81 -5.38 -13.60 12.44
C GLY A 81 -4.28 -13.07 11.53
N MET A 82 -3.91 -11.79 11.69
CA MET A 82 -2.83 -11.15 10.92
C MET A 82 -1.47 -11.84 11.08
N LEU A 83 -1.14 -12.33 12.28
CA LEU A 83 0.11 -13.04 12.52
C LEU A 83 0.11 -14.43 11.87
N TRP A 84 -1.03 -15.11 11.85
CA TRP A 84 -1.20 -16.44 11.26
C TRP A 84 -1.39 -16.44 9.74
N THR A 85 -1.63 -15.29 9.11
CA THR A 85 -1.62 -15.15 7.65
C THR A 85 -0.24 -14.84 7.07
N LYS A 86 0.80 -14.68 7.91
CA LYS A 86 2.19 -14.63 7.45
C LYS A 86 2.59 -15.97 6.82
N GLN A 87 3.01 -15.96 5.57
CA GLN A 87 3.43 -17.15 4.84
C GLN A 87 4.80 -16.99 4.22
N PHE A 88 5.59 -18.06 4.22
CA PHE A 88 6.77 -18.13 3.37
C PHE A 88 6.32 -18.27 1.91
N TYR A 89 6.65 -17.28 1.09
CA TYR A 89 6.30 -17.23 -0.31
C TYR A 89 7.57 -17.28 -1.16
N TYR A 90 7.71 -18.38 -1.93
CA TYR A 90 8.84 -18.60 -2.82
C TYR A 90 8.36 -18.63 -4.27
N TYR A 91 8.78 -17.63 -5.05
CA TYR A 91 8.50 -17.55 -6.47
C TYR A 91 9.64 -16.81 -7.18
N ASP A 92 10.53 -17.60 -7.78
CA ASP A 92 11.58 -17.14 -8.70
C ASP A 92 11.07 -17.28 -10.13
N ILE A 93 10.86 -16.15 -10.80
CA ILE A 93 10.29 -16.10 -12.14
C ILE A 93 11.22 -16.73 -13.18
N ARG A 94 12.52 -16.44 -13.07
CA ARG A 94 13.52 -16.97 -13.99
C ARG A 94 13.58 -18.49 -13.88
N THR A 95 13.68 -19.02 -12.67
CA THR A 95 13.65 -20.47 -12.42
C THR A 95 12.34 -21.10 -12.91
N PHE A 96 11.20 -20.42 -12.74
CA PHE A 96 9.91 -20.90 -13.23
C PHE A 96 9.87 -21.06 -14.75
N PHE A 97 10.45 -20.11 -15.51
CA PHE A 97 10.50 -20.16 -16.97
C PHE A 97 11.57 -21.11 -17.51
N GLU A 98 12.75 -21.16 -16.90
CA GLU A 98 13.85 -22.05 -17.31
C GLU A 98 13.56 -23.52 -16.95
N GLY A 99 12.85 -23.75 -15.84
CA GLY A 99 12.56 -25.07 -15.29
C GLY A 99 13.72 -25.64 -14.47
N ASP A 100 13.44 -26.68 -13.69
CA ASP A 100 14.47 -27.41 -12.95
C ASP A 100 15.37 -28.18 -13.95
N PRO A 101 16.70 -28.00 -13.93
CA PRO A 101 17.63 -28.74 -14.78
C PRO A 101 17.54 -30.27 -14.66
N ALA A 102 17.05 -30.79 -13.53
CA ALA A 102 16.82 -32.21 -13.30
C ALA A 102 15.50 -32.72 -13.90
N CYS A 103 14.66 -31.85 -14.44
CA CYS A 103 13.38 -32.15 -15.08
C CYS A 103 13.44 -31.88 -16.60
N PRO A 104 12.49 -32.43 -17.39
CA PRO A 104 12.36 -32.07 -18.79
C PRO A 104 12.20 -30.57 -18.98
N LYS A 105 12.85 -30.02 -20.02
CA LYS A 105 12.76 -28.58 -20.35
C LYS A 105 11.29 -28.18 -20.55
N PRO A 106 10.85 -27.05 -19.98
CA PRO A 106 9.53 -26.49 -20.24
C PRO A 106 9.25 -26.24 -21.73
N PRO A 107 7.99 -26.33 -22.18
CA PRO A 107 7.61 -25.94 -23.54
C PRO A 107 7.83 -24.44 -23.75
N GLU A 108 8.17 -24.03 -24.99
CA GLU A 108 8.44 -22.63 -25.34
C GLU A 108 7.25 -21.70 -25.04
N ALA A 109 6.01 -22.22 -25.21
CA ALA A 109 4.78 -21.50 -24.90
C ALA A 109 4.70 -21.03 -23.43
N ARG A 110 5.49 -21.62 -22.50
CA ARG A 110 5.55 -21.13 -21.12
C ARG A 110 6.00 -19.67 -21.04
N ARG A 111 6.88 -19.20 -21.93
CA ARG A 111 7.33 -17.80 -21.92
C ARG A 111 6.25 -16.78 -22.29
N ALA A 112 5.13 -17.24 -22.85
CA ALA A 112 4.00 -16.40 -23.22
C ALA A 112 2.92 -16.30 -22.12
N ILE A 113 3.14 -16.90 -20.94
CA ILE A 113 2.20 -16.76 -19.82
C ILE A 113 2.52 -15.50 -19.00
N ARG A 114 1.66 -15.22 -18.00
CA ARG A 114 1.79 -14.07 -17.09
C ARG A 114 3.22 -13.84 -16.55
N ASN A 115 3.51 -12.58 -16.27
CA ASN A 115 4.74 -12.09 -15.62
C ASN A 115 6.05 -12.35 -16.38
N SER A 116 5.99 -12.61 -17.69
CA SER A 116 7.18 -12.78 -18.54
C SER A 116 8.11 -11.55 -18.57
N ASP A 117 7.55 -10.35 -18.38
CA ASP A 117 8.31 -9.09 -18.31
C ASP A 117 9.03 -8.87 -16.95
N TRP A 118 8.84 -9.79 -16.00
CA TRP A 118 9.36 -9.66 -14.63
C TRP A 118 10.49 -10.66 -14.32
N ASP A 119 11.32 -11.04 -15.30
CA ASP A 119 12.40 -12.03 -15.15
C ASP A 119 13.37 -11.79 -13.97
N HIS A 120 13.53 -10.54 -13.54
CA HIS A 120 14.36 -10.15 -12.40
C HIS A 120 13.75 -10.51 -11.02
N MET A 121 12.48 -10.86 -10.99
CA MET A 121 11.72 -10.98 -9.76
C MET A 121 11.96 -12.31 -9.05
N CYS A 122 12.32 -12.21 -7.77
CA CYS A 122 12.58 -13.37 -6.92
C CYS A 122 12.00 -13.15 -5.53
N ASN A 123 10.88 -13.81 -5.25
CA ASN A 123 10.26 -13.82 -3.94
C ASN A 123 10.85 -14.96 -3.11
N MET A 124 11.35 -14.69 -1.90
CA MET A 124 11.85 -15.72 -0.99
C MET A 124 11.74 -15.25 0.46
N ASP A 125 10.57 -14.74 0.83
CA ASP A 125 10.37 -14.02 2.09
C ASP A 125 9.12 -14.50 2.82
N ILE A 126 9.03 -14.15 4.11
CA ILE A 126 7.78 -14.28 4.86
C ILE A 126 6.96 -13.01 4.60
N ILE A 127 5.78 -13.18 4.00
CA ILE A 127 4.91 -12.08 3.58
C ILE A 127 3.55 -12.20 4.27
N SER A 128 2.98 -11.06 4.68
CA SER A 128 1.59 -11.00 5.19
C SER A 128 0.60 -11.15 4.04
N MET A 129 -0.15 -12.26 4.03
CA MET A 129 -1.15 -12.54 2.99
C MET A 129 -2.54 -12.00 3.35
N PRO A 130 -3.38 -11.63 2.36
CA PRO A 130 -4.78 -11.26 2.61
C PRO A 130 -5.57 -12.41 3.25
N ASP A 131 -5.37 -13.63 2.77
CA ASP A 131 -5.93 -14.84 3.36
C ASP A 131 -4.94 -16.01 3.24
N LYS A 132 -4.99 -16.96 4.18
CA LYS A 132 -4.06 -18.10 4.17
C LYS A 132 -4.46 -19.24 3.24
N TRP A 133 -5.69 -19.25 2.74
CA TRP A 133 -6.27 -20.35 1.98
C TRP A 133 -6.79 -19.92 0.61
N GLU A 134 -7.64 -18.90 0.54
CA GLU A 134 -8.25 -18.39 -0.69
C GLU A 134 -7.27 -17.51 -1.48
N PHE A 135 -6.52 -16.67 -0.76
CA PHE A 135 -5.55 -15.74 -1.34
C PHE A 135 -4.13 -15.94 -0.77
N PRO A 136 -3.51 -17.12 -0.94
CA PRO A 136 -2.18 -17.45 -0.40
C PRO A 136 -1.04 -16.80 -1.23
N TRP A 137 -1.25 -15.58 -1.67
CA TRP A 137 -0.38 -14.75 -2.48
C TRP A 137 -0.56 -13.30 -2.04
N TYR A 138 0.48 -12.48 -2.18
CA TYR A 138 0.41 -11.10 -1.74
C TYR A 138 -0.20 -10.22 -2.83
N ALA A 139 -0.96 -9.23 -2.39
CA ALA A 139 -1.27 -8.04 -3.16
C ALA A 139 -0.60 -6.86 -2.48
N THR A 140 0.09 -6.06 -3.27
CA THR A 140 0.93 -4.97 -2.76
C THR A 140 0.06 -3.95 -2.01
N TRP A 141 -1.09 -3.52 -2.57
CA TRP A 141 -1.95 -2.57 -1.84
C TRP A 141 -2.52 -3.15 -0.54
N ASP A 142 -2.97 -4.42 -0.50
CA ASP A 142 -3.38 -5.09 0.75
C ASP A 142 -2.26 -5.09 1.78
N LEU A 143 -1.02 -5.38 1.35
CA LEU A 143 0.15 -5.40 2.23
C LEU A 143 0.36 -4.06 2.94
N ALA A 144 0.15 -2.94 2.25
CA ALA A 144 0.21 -1.61 2.85
C ALA A 144 -0.85 -1.44 3.96
N PHE A 145 -2.08 -1.93 3.75
CA PHE A 145 -3.11 -1.94 4.79
C PHE A 145 -2.77 -2.89 5.94
N HIS A 146 -2.22 -4.08 5.67
CA HIS A 146 -1.81 -5.05 6.69
C HIS A 146 -0.75 -4.48 7.64
N CYS A 147 0.16 -3.66 7.13
CA CYS A 147 1.28 -3.12 7.90
C CYS A 147 0.84 -2.21 9.05
N ILE A 148 -0.32 -1.54 8.94
CA ILE A 148 -0.82 -0.65 10.00
C ILE A 148 -1.23 -1.43 11.26
N PRO A 149 -2.15 -2.41 11.22
CA PRO A 149 -2.46 -3.21 12.39
C PRO A 149 -1.26 -4.06 12.84
N LEU A 150 -0.41 -4.56 11.92
CA LEU A 150 0.80 -5.29 12.30
C LEU A 150 1.78 -4.42 13.09
N ALA A 151 1.89 -3.12 12.79
CA ALA A 151 2.75 -2.22 13.54
C ALA A 151 2.32 -2.02 14.99
N LEU A 152 1.10 -2.40 15.39
CA LEU A 152 0.69 -2.43 16.80
C LEU A 152 1.47 -3.49 17.60
N VAL A 153 1.87 -4.58 16.97
CA VAL A 153 2.53 -5.72 17.62
C VAL A 153 3.98 -5.94 17.18
N ASP A 154 4.32 -5.52 15.96
CA ASP A 154 5.63 -5.75 15.34
C ASP A 154 5.89 -4.70 14.25
N ALA A 155 6.27 -3.49 14.67
CA ALA A 155 6.61 -2.39 13.75
C ALA A 155 7.85 -2.71 12.88
N HIS A 156 8.77 -3.54 13.37
CA HIS A 156 9.94 -3.97 12.60
C HIS A 156 9.53 -4.81 11.39
N PHE A 157 8.66 -5.81 11.59
CA PHE A 157 8.11 -6.60 10.49
C PHE A 157 7.32 -5.72 9.51
N ALA A 158 6.44 -4.84 10.00
CA ALA A 158 5.66 -3.95 9.15
C ALA A 158 6.54 -3.06 8.25
N LYS A 159 7.60 -2.45 8.82
CA LYS A 159 8.60 -1.70 8.04
C LYS A 159 9.30 -2.58 7.00
N GLY A 160 9.68 -3.80 7.39
CA GLY A 160 10.29 -4.78 6.49
C GLY A 160 9.41 -5.13 5.29
N GLN A 161 8.10 -5.32 5.50
CA GLN A 161 7.13 -5.60 4.42
C GLN A 161 6.99 -4.43 3.45
N LEU A 162 6.95 -3.19 3.95
CA LEU A 162 6.86 -1.99 3.11
C LEU A 162 8.13 -1.77 2.28
N LEU A 163 9.30 -2.06 2.83
CA LEU A 163 10.56 -2.04 2.09
C LEU A 163 10.64 -3.19 1.08
N LEU A 164 10.13 -4.37 1.43
CA LEU A 164 10.27 -5.60 0.63
C LEU A 164 9.86 -5.41 -0.83
N VAL A 165 8.65 -4.90 -1.06
CA VAL A 165 8.10 -4.69 -2.42
C VAL A 165 8.84 -3.61 -3.22
N THR A 166 9.71 -2.84 -2.56
CA THR A 166 10.52 -1.79 -3.18
C THR A 166 11.97 -2.19 -3.45
N ARG A 167 12.37 -3.40 -3.06
CA ARG A 167 13.71 -3.93 -3.30
C ARG A 167 13.96 -4.19 -4.79
N GLU A 168 15.22 -4.21 -5.18
CA GLU A 168 15.67 -4.33 -6.57
C GLU A 168 15.23 -5.62 -7.26
N TRP A 169 14.94 -6.67 -6.48
CA TRP A 169 14.44 -7.95 -6.95
C TRP A 169 12.91 -8.14 -6.77
N TYR A 170 12.21 -7.08 -6.38
CA TYR A 170 10.73 -7.02 -6.32
C TYR A 170 10.17 -5.91 -7.22
N MET A 171 10.70 -4.69 -7.12
CA MET A 171 10.28 -3.54 -7.92
C MET A 171 10.84 -3.68 -9.34
N HIS A 172 9.99 -3.47 -10.34
CA HIS A 172 10.44 -3.44 -11.73
C HIS A 172 11.49 -2.35 -11.93
N PRO A 173 12.54 -2.56 -12.77
CA PRO A 173 13.56 -1.55 -13.07
C PRO A 173 13.05 -0.19 -13.60
N ASN A 174 11.77 -0.09 -13.96
CA ASN A 174 11.15 1.14 -14.44
C ASN A 174 10.47 1.93 -13.29
N GLY A 175 10.48 1.42 -12.05
CA GLY A 175 9.82 1.99 -10.88
C GLY A 175 8.46 1.39 -10.51
N GLN A 176 7.92 0.45 -11.29
CA GLN A 176 6.63 -0.18 -10.99
C GLN A 176 6.73 -1.10 -9.77
N LEU A 177 5.79 -0.97 -8.83
CA LEU A 177 5.59 -1.97 -7.79
C LEU A 177 4.78 -3.14 -8.36
N PRO A 178 5.11 -4.40 -8.04
CA PRO A 178 4.36 -5.55 -8.50
C PRO A 178 2.95 -5.53 -7.91
N ALA A 179 1.90 -5.74 -8.70
CA ALA A 179 0.53 -5.73 -8.16
C ALA A 179 0.22 -6.99 -7.33
N PHE A 180 0.12 -8.15 -7.98
CA PHE A 180 -0.19 -9.45 -7.37
C PHE A 180 0.23 -10.61 -8.28
N GLU A 181 0.28 -11.83 -7.75
CA GLU A 181 0.83 -13.04 -8.41
C GLU A 181 0.31 -13.28 -9.85
N TRP A 182 -0.96 -12.96 -10.12
CA TRP A 182 -1.58 -13.21 -11.42
C TRP A 182 -1.15 -12.24 -12.51
N ASN A 183 -0.74 -11.04 -12.13
CA ASN A 183 -0.30 -10.00 -13.05
C ASN A 183 0.50 -8.92 -12.29
N PHE A 184 1.83 -9.04 -12.26
CA PHE A 184 2.67 -8.04 -11.61
C PHE A 184 2.62 -6.68 -12.32
N SER A 185 2.31 -6.67 -13.62
CA SER A 185 2.19 -5.45 -14.43
C SER A 185 0.87 -4.69 -14.22
N ASP A 186 -0.08 -5.24 -13.46
CA ASP A 186 -1.26 -4.49 -13.07
C ASP A 186 -0.92 -3.33 -12.13
N VAL A 187 -1.94 -2.52 -11.86
CA VAL A 187 -1.78 -1.29 -11.10
C VAL A 187 -2.65 -1.35 -9.86
N ASN A 188 -2.03 -0.95 -8.75
CA ASN A 188 -2.62 -0.90 -7.43
C ASN A 188 -2.70 0.55 -6.95
N PRO A 189 -3.66 0.91 -6.08
CA PRO A 189 -3.65 2.21 -5.44
C PRO A 189 -2.28 2.49 -4.77
N PRO A 190 -1.65 3.66 -4.99
CA PRO A 190 -0.35 4.03 -4.42
C PRO A 190 -0.43 4.40 -2.92
N VAL A 191 -1.08 3.55 -2.11
CA VAL A 191 -1.27 3.73 -0.66
C VAL A 191 -0.01 3.41 0.17
N HIS A 192 1.08 2.98 -0.48
CA HIS A 192 2.34 2.62 0.18
C HIS A 192 2.98 3.78 0.95
N ALA A 193 2.94 4.99 0.39
CA ALA A 193 3.48 6.17 1.08
C ALA A 193 2.70 6.48 2.35
N TRP A 194 1.38 6.36 2.30
CA TRP A 194 0.52 6.54 3.46
C TRP A 194 0.82 5.49 4.53
N ALA A 195 0.85 4.21 4.16
CA ALA A 195 1.16 3.14 5.11
C ALA A 195 2.54 3.31 5.74
N SER A 196 3.56 3.66 4.94
CA SER A 196 4.92 3.93 5.42
C SER A 196 4.96 5.09 6.42
N TRP A 197 4.27 6.18 6.10
CA TRP A 197 4.14 7.31 7.00
C TRP A 197 3.44 6.92 8.32
N ARG A 198 2.34 6.18 8.26
CA ARG A 198 1.60 5.74 9.45
C ARG A 198 2.40 4.78 10.32
N VAL A 199 3.05 3.79 9.72
CA VAL A 199 3.93 2.85 10.44
C VAL A 199 5.08 3.57 11.11
N PHE A 200 5.72 4.53 10.43
CA PHE A 200 6.76 5.38 11.02
C PHE A 200 6.24 6.17 12.23
N GLN A 201 5.06 6.79 12.15
CA GLN A 201 4.46 7.50 13.28
C GLN A 201 4.15 6.58 14.47
N MET A 202 3.69 5.35 14.19
CA MET A 202 3.41 4.35 15.22
C MET A 202 4.69 3.88 15.91
N ASP A 203 5.72 3.52 15.14
CA ASP A 203 7.06 3.15 15.65
C ASP A 203 7.65 4.27 16.50
N ARG A 204 7.59 5.53 16.01
CA ARG A 204 8.02 6.72 16.75
C ARG A 204 7.34 6.83 18.11
N LYS A 205 6.01 6.67 18.16
CA LYS A 205 5.25 6.73 19.42
C LYS A 205 5.68 5.63 20.38
N GLN A 206 5.84 4.40 19.89
CA GLN A 206 6.27 3.25 20.70
C GLN A 206 7.69 3.40 21.24
N ARG A 207 8.56 4.13 20.53
CA ARG A 207 9.95 4.39 20.92
C ARG A 207 10.13 5.69 21.74
N GLY A 208 9.05 6.31 22.19
CA GLY A 208 9.13 7.51 23.04
C GLY A 208 9.47 8.80 22.29
N GLY A 209 9.27 8.86 20.98
CA GLY A 209 9.42 10.08 20.17
C GLY A 209 10.52 10.03 19.10
N GLU A 210 11.39 9.02 19.14
CA GLU A 210 12.42 8.81 18.12
C GLU A 210 11.89 7.91 16.98
N GLY A 211 11.69 8.51 15.80
CA GLY A 211 11.27 7.76 14.61
C GLY A 211 12.47 7.15 13.89
N ASP A 212 12.27 6.00 13.24
CA ASP A 212 13.26 5.37 12.36
C ASP A 212 13.41 6.15 11.03
N LEU A 213 14.25 7.19 11.05
CA LEU A 213 14.50 8.04 9.89
C LEU A 213 15.15 7.28 8.74
N GLY A 214 15.97 6.26 9.02
CA GLY A 214 16.62 5.45 7.99
C GLY A 214 15.59 4.69 7.17
N PHE A 215 14.63 4.02 7.83
CA PHE A 215 13.48 3.41 7.14
C PHE A 215 12.71 4.42 6.30
N LEU A 216 12.39 5.58 6.88
CA LEU A 216 11.57 6.59 6.22
C LEU A 216 12.26 7.17 4.98
N GLU A 217 13.55 7.46 5.07
CA GLU A 217 14.37 7.97 3.98
C GLU A 217 14.55 6.94 2.85
N GLU A 218 14.79 5.68 3.21
CA GLU A 218 14.93 4.58 2.24
C GLU A 218 13.65 4.38 1.43
N VAL A 219 12.51 4.18 2.12
CA VAL A 219 11.22 3.97 1.44
C VAL A 219 10.79 5.21 0.66
N PHE A 220 11.10 6.41 1.14
CA PHE A 220 10.82 7.65 0.44
C PHE A 220 11.49 7.70 -0.94
N HIS A 221 12.80 7.42 -1.01
CA HIS A 221 13.52 7.42 -2.29
C HIS A 221 12.96 6.38 -3.27
N LYS A 222 12.64 5.18 -2.77
CA LYS A 222 12.01 4.14 -3.60
C LYS A 222 10.65 4.58 -4.14
N LEU A 223 9.84 5.23 -3.31
CA LEU A 223 8.54 5.74 -3.71
C LEU A 223 8.63 6.96 -4.65
N MET A 224 9.72 7.74 -4.62
CA MET A 224 9.96 8.77 -5.65
C MET A 224 10.17 8.16 -7.05
N ILE A 225 10.85 7.02 -7.12
CA ILE A 225 11.02 6.26 -8.38
C ILE A 225 9.64 5.77 -8.84
N ASN A 226 8.85 5.19 -7.94
CA ASN A 226 7.50 4.75 -8.26
C ASN A 226 6.58 5.90 -8.68
N PHE A 227 6.65 7.05 -8.03
CA PHE A 227 5.92 8.25 -8.42
C PHE A 227 6.28 8.69 -9.85
N THR A 228 7.56 8.65 -10.20
CA THR A 228 8.03 8.99 -11.54
C THR A 228 7.51 8.01 -12.59
N TRP A 229 7.44 6.72 -12.26
CA TRP A 229 6.80 5.72 -13.11
C TRP A 229 5.32 6.07 -13.36
N TRP A 230 4.56 6.42 -12.33
CA TRP A 230 3.16 6.81 -12.44
C TRP A 230 2.96 7.99 -13.41
N VAL A 231 3.74 9.07 -13.22
CA VAL A 231 3.67 10.26 -14.09
C VAL A 231 4.01 9.91 -15.54
N ASN A 232 4.97 9.03 -15.79
CA ASN A 232 5.42 8.74 -17.15
C ASN A 232 4.60 7.65 -17.86
N ARG A 233 3.94 6.75 -17.12
CA ARG A 233 3.28 5.56 -17.69
C ARG A 233 1.77 5.55 -17.52
N LYS A 234 1.23 6.38 -16.63
CA LYS A 234 -0.19 6.40 -16.27
C LYS A 234 -0.81 7.78 -16.42
N ASP A 235 -0.15 8.73 -17.08
CA ASP A 235 -0.71 10.02 -17.52
C ASP A 235 -0.49 10.14 -19.04
N ALA A 236 -1.34 9.47 -19.81
CA ALA A 236 -1.19 9.28 -21.26
C ALA A 236 -1.04 10.58 -22.05
N GLU A 237 -1.61 11.68 -21.55
CA GLU A 237 -1.58 12.99 -22.22
C GLU A 237 -0.65 13.99 -21.53
N GLY A 238 0.01 13.63 -20.43
CA GLY A 238 0.86 14.54 -19.65
C GLY A 238 0.09 15.71 -19.04
N ARG A 239 -1.18 15.48 -18.65
CA ARG A 239 -2.10 16.54 -18.17
C ARG A 239 -2.44 16.42 -16.68
N ASN A 240 -1.76 15.54 -15.96
CA ASN A 240 -2.03 15.21 -14.55
C ASN A 240 -3.43 14.61 -14.35
N ILE A 241 -3.89 13.82 -15.32
CA ILE A 241 -5.09 12.98 -15.23
C ILE A 241 -4.66 11.56 -15.52
N PHE A 242 -4.92 10.66 -14.58
CA PHE A 242 -4.27 9.36 -14.56
C PHE A 242 -5.19 8.22 -14.99
N GLN A 243 -4.60 7.23 -15.66
CA GLN A 243 -5.24 5.99 -16.10
C GLN A 243 -4.60 4.83 -15.33
N GLY A 244 -5.12 4.54 -14.14
CA GLY A 244 -4.70 3.44 -13.28
C GLY A 244 -5.32 2.08 -13.61
N GLY A 245 -6.27 2.00 -14.52
CA GLY A 245 -6.95 0.76 -14.90
C GLY A 245 -7.70 0.11 -13.73
N PHE A 246 -7.22 -1.04 -13.27
CA PHE A 246 -7.87 -1.89 -12.27
C PHE A 246 -8.00 -1.24 -10.88
N LEU A 247 -6.90 -0.74 -10.30
CA LEU A 247 -6.82 -0.06 -9.01
C LEU A 247 -7.46 -0.81 -7.81
N GLY A 248 -7.50 -2.15 -7.84
CA GLY A 248 -7.97 -2.96 -6.71
C GLY A 248 -9.49 -2.90 -6.47
N LEU A 249 -10.26 -2.38 -7.43
CA LEU A 249 -11.71 -2.26 -7.34
C LEU A 249 -12.37 -3.08 -8.47
N ASP A 250 -12.41 -4.40 -8.29
CA ASP A 250 -13.03 -5.34 -9.22
C ASP A 250 -14.48 -4.96 -9.55
N ASN A 251 -14.81 -4.96 -10.85
CA ASN A 251 -16.19 -4.78 -11.35
C ASN A 251 -16.89 -3.49 -10.89
N ILE A 252 -16.15 -2.48 -10.41
CA ILE A 252 -16.73 -1.19 -9.97
C ILE A 252 -17.19 -0.31 -11.14
N GLY A 253 -16.69 -0.59 -12.34
CA GLY A 253 -16.99 0.12 -13.58
C GLY A 253 -18.02 -0.61 -14.46
N VAL A 254 -18.47 0.07 -15.52
CA VAL A 254 -19.42 -0.50 -16.50
C VAL A 254 -18.76 -1.58 -17.38
N PHE A 255 -17.44 -1.52 -17.53
CA PHE A 255 -16.62 -2.46 -18.29
C PHE A 255 -15.24 -2.57 -17.66
N ASP A 256 -14.46 -3.56 -18.13
CA ASP A 256 -13.08 -3.75 -17.67
C ASP A 256 -12.23 -2.51 -17.96
N ARG A 257 -11.69 -1.92 -16.90
CA ARG A 257 -10.88 -0.71 -16.95
C ARG A 257 -9.39 -1.01 -17.19
N GLY A 258 -8.96 -2.25 -17.00
CA GLY A 258 -7.57 -2.68 -17.18
C GLY A 258 -7.21 -3.04 -18.62
N GLY A 259 -8.19 -3.44 -19.42
CA GLY A 259 -8.01 -3.83 -20.82
C GLY A 259 -8.05 -2.68 -21.83
N GLU A 260 -7.68 -3.00 -23.07
CA GLU A 260 -7.90 -2.10 -24.21
C GLU A 260 -9.39 -1.95 -24.49
N LEU A 261 -9.82 -0.73 -24.81
CA LEU A 261 -11.21 -0.48 -25.18
C LEU A 261 -11.47 -1.01 -26.60
N PRO A 262 -12.57 -1.74 -26.84
CA PRO A 262 -12.87 -2.30 -28.17
C PRO A 262 -12.94 -1.25 -29.28
N THR A 263 -13.28 -0.01 -28.93
CA THR A 263 -13.41 1.13 -29.84
C THR A 263 -12.14 1.99 -29.94
N GLY A 264 -11.06 1.61 -29.28
CA GLY A 264 -9.91 2.48 -29.03
C GLY A 264 -10.23 3.60 -28.02
N GLY A 265 -9.23 4.45 -27.74
CA GLY A 265 -9.33 5.51 -26.74
C GLY A 265 -8.81 5.10 -25.36
N PHE A 266 -9.16 5.87 -24.34
CA PHE A 266 -8.74 5.61 -22.94
C PHE A 266 -9.72 6.22 -21.92
N ILE A 267 -9.64 5.74 -20.69
CA ILE A 267 -10.49 6.22 -19.58
C ILE A 267 -9.66 7.14 -18.70
N ASN A 268 -10.06 8.40 -18.60
CA ASN A 268 -9.57 9.31 -17.57
C ASN A 268 -10.26 8.99 -16.24
N GLN A 269 -9.50 8.50 -15.27
CA GLN A 269 -10.07 7.94 -14.06
C GLN A 269 -10.05 8.91 -12.88
N SER A 270 -11.21 9.06 -12.24
CA SER A 270 -11.37 9.87 -11.02
C SER A 270 -10.59 9.28 -9.85
N ASP A 271 -10.67 7.97 -9.63
CA ASP A 271 -9.94 7.29 -8.57
C ASP A 271 -8.43 7.34 -8.78
N GLY A 272 -7.93 6.97 -9.97
CA GLY A 272 -6.50 7.02 -10.31
C GLY A 272 -5.90 8.41 -10.11
N THR A 273 -6.62 9.45 -10.56
CA THR A 273 -6.18 10.84 -10.39
C THR A 273 -6.20 11.27 -8.92
N SER A 274 -7.24 10.89 -8.18
CA SER A 274 -7.38 11.20 -6.75
C SER A 274 -6.31 10.50 -5.91
N TRP A 275 -5.99 9.25 -6.24
CA TRP A 275 -4.91 8.51 -5.60
C TRP A 275 -3.55 9.14 -5.83
N MET A 276 -3.28 9.67 -7.03
CA MET A 276 -2.04 10.40 -7.29
C MET A 276 -1.97 11.75 -6.56
N ALA A 277 -3.10 12.42 -6.34
CA ALA A 277 -3.17 13.58 -5.46
C ALA A 277 -2.82 13.20 -4.01
N PHE A 278 -3.42 12.11 -3.50
CA PHE A 278 -3.14 11.58 -2.16
C PHE A 278 -1.67 11.14 -2.00
N PHE A 279 -1.13 10.46 -3.00
CA PHE A 279 0.28 10.03 -3.02
C PHE A 279 1.23 11.24 -3.01
N SER A 280 0.91 12.30 -3.77
CA SER A 280 1.66 13.56 -3.75
C SER A 280 1.67 14.19 -2.35
N LEU A 281 0.52 14.23 -1.67
CA LEU A 281 0.44 14.73 -0.30
C LEU A 281 1.23 13.88 0.69
N CYS A 282 1.17 12.55 0.58
CA CYS A 282 1.95 11.65 1.44
C CYS A 282 3.47 11.84 1.25
N LEU A 283 3.94 11.95 0.00
CA LEU A 283 5.35 12.20 -0.29
C LEU A 283 5.78 13.61 0.15
N MET A 284 4.91 14.62 0.00
CA MET A 284 5.17 15.94 0.57
C MET A 284 5.33 15.86 2.08
N ARG A 285 4.44 15.15 2.78
CA ARG A 285 4.47 14.98 4.24
C ARG A 285 5.76 14.31 4.70
N ILE A 286 6.17 13.21 4.04
CA ILE A 286 7.42 12.51 4.36
C ILE A 286 8.62 13.42 4.09
N ALA A 287 8.64 14.14 2.97
CA ALA A 287 9.72 15.08 2.66
C ALA A 287 9.83 16.22 3.70
N LEU A 288 8.70 16.75 4.18
CA LEU A 288 8.69 17.77 5.25
C LEU A 288 9.26 17.20 6.56
N GLU A 289 8.93 15.95 6.90
CA GLU A 289 9.51 15.30 8.08
C GLU A 289 11.04 15.15 7.94
N LEU A 290 11.51 14.63 6.80
CA LEU A 290 12.94 14.47 6.53
C LEU A 290 13.66 15.84 6.48
N ALA A 291 12.96 16.88 6.02
CA ALA A 291 13.50 18.25 5.95
C ALA A 291 13.82 18.86 7.33
N LEU A 292 13.19 18.38 8.40
CA LEU A 292 13.54 18.78 9.78
C LEU A 292 14.96 18.34 10.17
N HIS A 293 15.51 17.35 9.46
CA HIS A 293 16.84 16.79 9.71
C HIS A 293 17.83 17.10 8.57
N ASN A 294 17.35 17.24 7.34
CA ASN A 294 18.15 17.58 6.17
C ASN A 294 17.41 18.56 5.23
N PRO A 295 17.83 19.84 5.15
CA PRO A 295 17.10 20.88 4.42
C PRO A 295 17.04 20.68 2.89
N VAL A 296 17.77 19.71 2.32
CA VAL A 296 17.64 19.35 0.89
C VAL A 296 16.22 18.90 0.57
N TYR A 297 15.54 18.23 1.50
CA TYR A 297 14.18 17.73 1.31
C TYR A 297 13.12 18.84 1.24
N GLU A 298 13.39 20.08 1.65
CA GLU A 298 12.46 21.20 1.46
C GLU A 298 12.10 21.42 -0.02
N SER A 299 13.11 21.30 -0.89
CA SER A 299 12.92 21.43 -2.35
C SER A 299 12.03 20.30 -2.91
N VAL A 300 12.18 19.09 -2.36
CA VAL A 300 11.43 17.91 -2.76
C VAL A 300 9.98 18.00 -2.25
N ALA A 301 9.78 18.47 -1.02
CA ALA A 301 8.46 18.78 -0.48
C ALA A 301 7.71 19.80 -1.35
N ALA A 302 8.40 20.87 -1.77
CA ALA A 302 7.82 21.88 -2.66
C ALA A 302 7.40 21.30 -4.02
N LYS A 303 8.18 20.39 -4.60
CA LYS A 303 7.81 19.67 -5.83
C LYS A 303 6.49 18.92 -5.64
N PHE A 304 6.33 18.17 -4.56
CA PHE A 304 5.14 17.34 -4.34
C PHE A 304 3.92 18.18 -4.00
N PHE A 305 4.12 19.25 -3.23
CA PHE A 305 3.10 20.27 -3.01
C PHE A 305 2.59 20.86 -4.32
N GLU A 306 3.48 21.33 -5.19
CA GLU A 306 3.10 21.92 -6.48
C GLU A 306 2.43 20.91 -7.41
N HIS A 307 2.92 19.67 -7.45
CA HIS A 307 2.31 18.61 -8.25
C HIS A 307 0.88 18.29 -7.81
N PHE A 308 0.61 18.27 -6.49
CA PHE A 308 -0.75 18.17 -5.96
C PHE A 308 -1.66 19.29 -6.48
N LEU A 309 -1.17 20.54 -6.55
CA LEU A 309 -1.95 21.67 -7.09
C LEU A 309 -2.29 21.48 -8.56
N HIS A 310 -1.35 20.98 -9.36
CA HIS A 310 -1.58 20.71 -10.78
C HIS A 310 -2.61 19.59 -10.99
N ILE A 311 -2.58 18.53 -10.18
CA ILE A 311 -3.62 17.48 -10.19
C ILE A 311 -4.98 18.08 -9.82
N ALA A 312 -5.06 18.84 -8.72
CA ALA A 312 -6.30 19.49 -8.29
C ALA A 312 -6.88 20.41 -9.39
N ARG A 313 -5.99 21.06 -10.15
CA ARG A 313 -6.37 21.90 -11.29
C ARG A 313 -6.93 21.06 -12.41
N ALA A 314 -6.25 20.00 -12.81
CA ALA A 314 -6.67 19.11 -13.89
C ALA A 314 -8.03 18.47 -13.60
N MET A 315 -8.29 18.08 -12.36
CA MET A 315 -9.59 17.52 -11.95
C MET A 315 -10.74 18.54 -12.01
N THR A 316 -10.46 19.84 -11.84
CA THR A 316 -11.47 20.91 -11.76
C THR A 316 -11.67 21.65 -13.07
N LEU A 317 -10.58 21.89 -13.81
CA LEU A 317 -10.53 22.71 -15.01
C LEU A 317 -9.84 21.91 -16.11
N LEU A 318 -10.61 21.17 -16.90
CA LEU A 318 -10.11 20.81 -18.23
C LEU A 318 -10.33 22.03 -19.12
N ASN A 319 -9.27 22.46 -19.82
CA ASN A 319 -9.25 23.62 -20.73
C ASN A 319 -10.27 23.53 -21.91
N SER A 320 -11.20 22.57 -21.87
CA SER A 320 -12.20 22.26 -22.89
C SER A 320 -13.60 21.90 -22.31
N GLY A 321 -13.86 22.07 -21.01
CA GLY A 321 -15.24 22.08 -20.46
C GLY A 321 -15.78 20.77 -19.84
N LEU A 322 -15.00 19.70 -19.71
CA LEU A 322 -15.41 18.49 -18.97
C LEU A 322 -14.25 18.02 -18.08
N GLY A 323 -14.16 18.54 -16.85
CA GLY A 323 -13.33 17.98 -15.78
C GLY A 323 -13.82 16.58 -15.37
N LEU A 324 -13.27 16.03 -14.27
CA LEU A 324 -13.82 14.79 -13.68
C LEU A 324 -15.07 15.07 -12.82
N TRP A 325 -15.34 16.35 -12.51
CA TRP A 325 -16.52 16.79 -11.77
C TRP A 325 -17.68 17.12 -12.72
N ASP A 326 -18.83 16.51 -12.48
CA ASP A 326 -20.08 16.83 -13.17
C ASP A 326 -20.90 17.83 -12.32
N GLU A 327 -21.08 19.05 -12.84
CA GLU A 327 -21.80 20.12 -12.12
C GLU A 327 -23.31 19.86 -12.00
N LYS A 328 -23.89 18.99 -12.85
CA LYS A 328 -25.33 18.68 -12.79
C LYS A 328 -25.61 17.66 -11.70
N ASP A 329 -24.78 16.62 -11.64
CA ASP A 329 -24.96 15.52 -10.71
C ASP A 329 -24.22 15.76 -9.39
N GLU A 330 -23.42 16.83 -9.32
CA GLU A 330 -22.53 17.21 -8.21
C GLU A 330 -21.67 16.03 -7.73
N PHE A 331 -21.06 15.32 -8.69
CA PHE A 331 -20.33 14.08 -8.43
C PHE A 331 -19.12 13.92 -9.35
N TYR A 332 -18.13 13.15 -8.89
CA TYR A 332 -16.95 12.80 -9.70
C TYR A 332 -17.19 11.52 -10.50
N TYR A 333 -16.92 11.57 -11.80
CA TYR A 333 -17.02 10.42 -12.69
C TYR A 333 -15.73 10.18 -13.47
N ASP A 334 -15.52 8.93 -13.86
CA ASP A 334 -14.56 8.60 -14.91
C ASP A 334 -15.04 9.20 -16.24
N VAL A 335 -14.11 9.60 -17.10
CA VAL A 335 -14.42 10.19 -18.41
C VAL A 335 -13.77 9.34 -19.50
N LEU A 336 -14.60 8.76 -20.36
CA LEU A 336 -14.15 8.07 -21.56
C LEU A 336 -13.74 9.09 -22.61
N THR A 337 -12.51 8.99 -23.11
CA THR A 337 -12.01 9.76 -24.25
C THR A 337 -11.94 8.86 -25.48
N MET A 338 -12.74 9.18 -26.49
CA MET A 338 -12.81 8.45 -27.75
C MET A 338 -11.65 8.87 -28.70
N PRO A 339 -11.30 8.05 -29.72
CA PRO A 339 -10.21 8.37 -30.65
C PRO A 339 -10.37 9.68 -31.44
N ASP A 340 -11.60 10.13 -31.66
CA ASP A 340 -11.94 11.39 -32.31
C ASP A 340 -11.85 12.61 -31.37
N GLY A 341 -11.58 12.37 -30.07
CA GLY A 341 -11.47 13.38 -29.03
C GLY A 341 -12.76 13.63 -28.25
N ASP A 342 -13.87 12.97 -28.61
CA ASP A 342 -15.13 13.09 -27.89
C ASP A 342 -15.00 12.54 -26.47
N ARG A 343 -15.69 13.19 -25.52
CA ARG A 343 -15.61 12.89 -24.09
C ARG A 343 -16.96 12.56 -23.52
N VAL A 344 -17.06 11.40 -22.88
CA VAL A 344 -18.30 10.91 -22.31
C VAL A 344 -18.09 10.57 -20.83
N PRO A 345 -18.75 11.27 -19.89
CA PRO A 345 -18.69 10.89 -18.49
C PRO A 345 -19.41 9.56 -18.25
N LEU A 346 -18.74 8.65 -17.56
CA LEU A 346 -19.29 7.36 -17.13
C LEU A 346 -20.09 7.56 -15.84
N ARG A 347 -21.39 7.85 -15.99
CA ARG A 347 -22.29 8.23 -14.89
C ARG A 347 -22.67 7.06 -13.98
N VAL A 348 -21.70 6.56 -13.21
CA VAL A 348 -21.88 5.54 -12.17
C VAL A 348 -21.49 6.13 -10.82
N ARG A 349 -22.44 6.21 -9.89
CA ARG A 349 -22.18 6.67 -8.52
C ARG A 349 -21.62 5.52 -7.69
N SER A 350 -20.30 5.40 -7.66
CA SER A 350 -19.57 4.37 -6.92
C SER A 350 -18.49 4.98 -6.01
N MET A 351 -17.76 4.12 -5.30
CA MET A 351 -16.61 4.52 -4.47
C MET A 351 -15.58 5.37 -5.24
N VAL A 352 -15.46 5.17 -6.56
CA VAL A 352 -14.56 5.91 -7.44
C VAL A 352 -14.74 7.44 -7.34
N GLY A 353 -15.98 7.91 -7.26
CA GLY A 353 -16.29 9.33 -7.10
C GLY A 353 -16.11 9.87 -5.68
N LEU A 354 -15.88 8.98 -4.70
CA LEU A 354 -15.64 9.32 -3.30
C LEU A 354 -14.15 9.32 -2.92
N ILE A 355 -13.27 8.65 -3.70
CA ILE A 355 -11.82 8.67 -3.49
C ILE A 355 -11.22 10.09 -3.37
N PRO A 356 -11.71 11.15 -4.07
CA PRO A 356 -11.23 12.51 -3.84
C PRO A 356 -11.28 12.97 -2.37
N LEU A 357 -12.13 12.39 -1.52
CA LEU A 357 -12.20 12.67 -0.07
C LEU A 357 -10.93 12.26 0.68
N PHE A 358 -10.18 11.28 0.17
CA PHE A 358 -8.99 10.77 0.85
C PHE A 358 -7.76 11.67 0.67
N ALA A 359 -7.73 12.48 -0.40
CA ALA A 359 -6.64 13.40 -0.67
C ALA A 359 -6.75 14.65 0.22
N VAL A 360 -6.35 14.50 1.49
CA VAL A 360 -6.38 15.54 2.50
C VAL A 360 -5.08 15.58 3.31
N GLU A 361 -4.57 16.77 3.59
CA GLU A 361 -3.40 16.97 4.43
C GLU A 361 -3.48 18.31 5.20
N VAL A 362 -2.97 18.32 6.44
CA VAL A 362 -3.05 19.48 7.35
C VAL A 362 -1.66 19.98 7.70
N LEU A 363 -1.26 21.13 7.16
CA LEU A 363 0.01 21.75 7.49
C LEU A 363 -0.11 22.54 8.80
N GLU A 364 0.73 22.18 9.78
CA GLU A 364 0.86 22.91 11.03
C GLU A 364 1.74 24.15 10.87
N PRO A 365 1.42 25.27 11.53
CA PRO A 365 2.23 26.50 11.48
C PRO A 365 3.70 26.25 11.87
N SER A 366 3.91 25.42 12.88
CA SER A 366 5.24 25.05 13.40
C SER A 366 6.15 24.42 12.34
N ILE A 367 5.58 23.73 11.34
CA ILE A 367 6.36 23.16 10.23
C ILE A 367 6.81 24.27 9.28
N LEU A 368 5.94 25.23 8.97
CA LEU A 368 6.27 26.35 8.09
C LEU A 368 7.31 27.28 8.69
N GLU A 369 7.29 27.47 10.02
CA GLU A 369 8.32 28.22 10.74
C GLU A 369 9.69 27.54 10.69
N LYS A 370 9.71 26.20 10.82
CA LYS A 370 10.95 25.41 10.80
C LYS A 370 11.53 25.20 9.39
N LEU A 371 10.70 25.30 8.35
CA LEU A 371 11.06 25.00 6.96
C LEU A 371 10.84 26.23 6.06
N PRO A 372 11.71 27.26 6.16
CA PRO A 372 11.48 28.55 5.52
C PRO A 372 11.56 28.51 4.00
N ARG A 373 12.34 27.59 3.39
CA ARG A 373 12.43 27.50 1.91
C ARG A 373 11.14 26.92 1.33
N PHE A 374 10.60 25.89 1.99
CA PHE A 374 9.29 25.36 1.63
C PHE A 374 8.20 26.42 1.81
N ALA A 375 8.17 27.10 2.96
CA ALA A 375 7.19 28.15 3.25
C ALA A 375 7.22 29.28 2.21
N ALA A 376 8.42 29.76 1.84
CA ALA A 376 8.60 30.78 0.82
C ALA A 376 8.10 30.32 -0.56
N ARG A 377 8.39 29.08 -0.97
CA ARG A 377 7.90 28.54 -2.25
C ARG A 377 6.39 28.37 -2.26
N ALA A 378 5.81 27.88 -1.16
CA ALA A 378 4.36 27.78 -1.03
C ALA A 378 3.72 29.17 -1.14
N GLN A 379 4.20 30.16 -0.38
CA GLN A 379 3.72 31.54 -0.43
C GLN A 379 3.82 32.13 -1.84
N TRP A 380 4.96 31.96 -2.51
CA TRP A 380 5.16 32.42 -3.88
C TRP A 380 4.11 31.86 -4.84
N LEU A 381 3.80 30.56 -4.76
CA LEU A 381 2.74 29.93 -5.57
C LEU A 381 1.38 30.56 -5.30
N PHE A 382 1.04 30.84 -4.04
CA PHE A 382 -0.24 31.47 -3.70
C PHE A 382 -0.34 32.94 -4.16
N GLU A 383 0.78 33.65 -4.26
CA GLU A 383 0.82 35.04 -4.71
C GLU A 383 0.84 35.17 -6.24
N HIS A 384 1.50 34.25 -6.94
CA HIS A 384 1.78 34.39 -8.38
C HIS A 384 0.97 33.43 -9.26
N ARG A 385 0.37 32.37 -8.69
CA ARG A 385 -0.42 31.38 -9.42
C ARG A 385 -1.84 31.33 -8.88
N GLU A 386 -2.61 32.38 -9.20
CA GLU A 386 -3.98 32.51 -8.73
C GLU A 386 -4.84 31.29 -9.13
N ASP A 387 -4.60 30.76 -10.33
CA ASP A 387 -5.24 29.55 -10.85
C ASP A 387 -5.06 28.32 -9.95
N LEU A 388 -3.91 28.20 -9.27
CA LEU A 388 -3.62 27.12 -8.33
C LEU A 388 -4.07 27.46 -6.91
N SER A 389 -3.88 28.72 -6.50
CA SER A 389 -4.30 29.23 -5.18
C SER A 389 -5.80 29.05 -4.94
N ARG A 390 -6.61 29.19 -6.00
CA ARG A 390 -8.05 29.00 -6.03
C ARG A 390 -8.47 27.55 -6.03
N LEU A 391 -7.57 26.59 -5.82
CA LEU A 391 -7.92 25.16 -5.70
C LEU A 391 -7.72 24.64 -4.28
N VAL A 392 -6.79 25.21 -3.50
CA VAL A 392 -6.54 24.82 -2.11
C VAL A 392 -7.46 25.53 -1.14
N SER A 393 -7.99 24.85 -0.12
CA SER A 393 -8.82 25.51 0.88
C SER A 393 -8.03 26.62 1.60
N ARG A 394 -8.59 27.84 1.57
CA ARG A 394 -8.20 29.05 2.32
C ARG A 394 -6.81 29.06 2.98
N PHE A 395 -5.73 28.95 2.20
CA PHE A 395 -4.35 28.98 2.74
C PHE A 395 -4.02 30.24 3.55
N ARG A 396 -4.70 31.35 3.24
CA ARG A 396 -4.60 32.64 3.94
C ARG A 396 -5.57 32.82 5.11
N VAL A 397 -6.57 31.93 5.28
CA VAL A 397 -7.48 31.99 6.43
C VAL A 397 -7.09 30.88 7.39
N PRO A 398 -6.46 31.21 8.52
CA PRO A 398 -6.08 30.22 9.52
C PRO A 398 -7.30 29.41 9.96
N GLY A 399 -7.18 28.08 9.95
CA GLY A 399 -8.12 27.21 10.67
C GLY A 399 -7.92 27.31 12.19
N HIS A 400 -8.52 26.40 12.96
CA HIS A 400 -8.24 26.32 14.40
C HIS A 400 -6.72 26.13 14.64
N GLY A 401 -6.10 27.06 15.38
CA GLY A 401 -4.65 27.06 15.62
C GLY A 401 -3.79 27.35 14.37
N GLU A 402 -4.29 28.17 13.45
CA GLU A 402 -3.60 28.61 12.21
C GLU A 402 -3.22 27.52 11.19
N ARG A 403 -3.79 26.33 11.36
CA ARG A 403 -3.58 25.20 10.45
C ARG A 403 -4.09 25.49 9.04
N ARG A 404 -3.35 24.99 8.03
CA ARG A 404 -3.69 25.11 6.61
C ARG A 404 -4.10 23.76 6.05
N LEU A 405 -5.29 23.67 5.45
CA LEU A 405 -5.86 22.44 4.92
C LEU A 405 -5.66 22.35 3.40
N LEU A 406 -4.95 21.31 2.98
CA LEU A 406 -4.85 20.89 1.58
C LEU A 406 -5.90 19.80 1.34
N SER A 407 -6.78 19.99 0.36
CA SER A 407 -7.74 18.96 -0.05
C SER A 407 -8.16 19.16 -1.50
N LEU A 408 -8.44 18.06 -2.21
CA LEU A 408 -9.09 18.10 -3.51
C LEU A 408 -10.52 18.66 -3.43
N LEU A 409 -11.22 18.37 -2.34
CA LEU A 409 -12.61 18.76 -2.13
C LEU A 409 -12.69 20.02 -1.26
N ARG A 410 -13.48 20.98 -1.73
CA ARG A 410 -13.81 22.20 -0.98
C ARG A 410 -15.19 22.08 -0.38
N GLY A 411 -15.47 22.92 0.63
CA GLY A 411 -16.68 22.86 1.44
C GLY A 411 -18.00 22.67 0.68
N HIS A 412 -18.19 23.21 -0.53
CA HIS A 412 -19.37 22.91 -1.36
C HIS A 412 -19.34 21.47 -1.90
N ARG A 413 -18.33 21.08 -2.69
CA ARG A 413 -18.21 19.71 -3.23
C ARG A 413 -18.19 18.64 -2.14
N MET A 414 -17.57 18.92 -0.99
CA MET A 414 -17.62 18.02 0.18
C MET A 414 -19.03 17.83 0.71
N LYS A 415 -19.85 18.89 0.76
CA LYS A 415 -21.27 18.82 1.17
C LYS A 415 -22.16 18.16 0.13
N CYS A 416 -21.78 18.14 -1.13
CA CYS A 416 -22.54 17.45 -2.18
C CYS A 416 -22.32 15.93 -2.15
N LEU A 417 -21.13 15.50 -1.72
CA LEU A 417 -20.75 14.08 -1.64
C LEU A 417 -21.15 13.41 -0.32
N LEU A 418 -21.40 14.18 0.74
CA LEU A 418 -21.88 13.73 2.06
C LEU A 418 -23.39 13.93 2.15
#